data_AF-A0A7Y6CU69-F1
#
_entry.id   AF-A0A7Y6CU69-F1
#
_cell.length_a   1.000
_cell.length_b   1.000
_cell.length_c   1.000
_cell.angle_alpha   90.00
_cell.angle_beta   90.00
_cell.angle_gamma   90.00
#
_symmetry.space_group_name_H-M   'P 1'
#
loop_
_entity.id
_entity.type
_entity.pdbx_description
1 polymer ?
#
loop_
_entity_poly.entity_id
_entity_poly.type
_entity_poly.pdbx_seq_one_letter_code
_entity_poly.pdbx_strand_id
1 'polypeptide(L)'
;MPEPVEHLFAIQEAKLKLARLGADYLVYRGGRATVGPLVLGSAELRALRDVSDTAVYTSAKREVSQRTEALEGAIGLVDAIVEARQAA
;
A
#
# COMPACT_ATOMS: atom_id res chain seq x y z
N MET A 1 -9.00 -16.44 -16.49
CA MET A 1 -8.10 -17.48 -15.96
C MET A 1 -8.82 -18.11 -14.75
N PRO A 2 -8.42 -19.23 -14.13
CA PRO A 2 -9.07 -19.62 -12.88
C PRO A 2 -8.85 -18.54 -11.81
N GLU A 3 -9.89 -18.18 -11.07
CA GLU A 3 -9.85 -17.16 -10.01
C GLU A 3 -8.67 -17.31 -9.03
N PRO A 4 -8.30 -18.51 -8.53
CA PRO A 4 -7.16 -18.65 -7.63
C PRO A 4 -5.83 -18.19 -8.27
N VAL A 5 -5.68 -18.35 -9.58
CA VAL A 5 -4.48 -17.95 -10.30
C VAL A 5 -4.46 -16.43 -10.48
N GLU A 6 -5.62 -15.80 -10.69
CA GLU A 6 -5.75 -14.33 -10.74
C GLU A 6 -5.30 -13.70 -9.42
N HIS A 7 -5.70 -14.29 -8.28
CA HIS A 7 -5.22 -13.85 -6.97
C HIS A 7 -3.70 -14.01 -6.81
N LEU A 8 -3.11 -15.11 -7.31
CA LEU A 8 -1.66 -15.28 -7.26
C LEU A 8 -0.91 -14.22 -8.08
N PHE A 9 -1.42 -13.87 -9.25
CA PHE A 9 -0.84 -12.79 -10.06
C PHE A 9 -0.95 -11.43 -9.36
N ALA A 10 -2.11 -11.12 -8.78
CA ALA A 10 -2.30 -9.89 -8.01
C ALA A 10 -1.31 -9.80 -6.82
N ILE A 11 -1.07 -10.93 -6.14
CA ILE A 11 -0.06 -11.01 -5.08
C ILE A 11 1.36 -10.77 -5.62
N GLN A 12 1.71 -11.34 -6.78
CA GLN A 12 3.05 -11.10 -7.37
C GLN A 12 3.22 -9.63 -7.79
N GLU A 13 2.19 -9.02 -8.36
CA GLU A 13 2.21 -7.61 -8.73
C GLU A 13 2.40 -6.72 -7.50
N ALA A 14 1.69 -7.00 -6.41
CA ALA A 14 1.88 -6.31 -5.14
C ALA A 14 3.32 -6.45 -4.62
N LYS A 15 3.93 -7.64 -4.70
CA LYS A 15 5.33 -7.85 -4.30
C LYS A 15 6.31 -7.00 -5.12
N LEU A 16 6.10 -6.88 -6.43
CA LEU A 16 6.95 -6.04 -7.28
C LEU A 16 6.82 -4.56 -6.90
N LYS A 17 5.60 -4.10 -6.62
CA LYS A 17 5.35 -2.72 -6.16
C LYS A 17 5.99 -2.45 -4.80
N LEU A 18 5.87 -3.38 -3.84
CA LEU A 18 6.53 -3.28 -2.53
C LEU A 18 8.05 -3.19 -2.65
N ALA A 19 8.66 -4.03 -3.51
CA ALA A 19 10.09 -3.97 -3.78
C ALA A 19 10.52 -2.61 -4.34
N ARG A 20 9.73 -2.03 -5.25
CA ARG A 20 9.98 -0.67 -5.79
C ARG A 20 9.88 0.41 -4.71
N LEU A 21 8.98 0.25 -3.74
CA LEU A 21 8.82 1.18 -2.62
C LEU A 21 9.92 1.03 -1.54
N GLY A 22 10.71 -0.04 -1.59
CA GLY A 22 11.62 -0.41 -0.51
C GLY A 22 10.90 -0.85 0.77
N ALA A 23 9.67 -1.36 0.64
CA ALA A 23 8.87 -1.87 1.75
C ALA A 23 9.17 -3.35 1.99
N ASP A 24 9.21 -3.76 3.27
CA ASP A 24 9.47 -5.15 3.61
C ASP A 24 8.19 -6.01 3.58
N TYR A 25 7.02 -5.41 3.85
CA TYR A 25 5.76 -6.15 3.93
C TYR A 25 4.52 -5.35 3.52
N LEU A 26 3.53 -6.11 3.03
CA LEU A 26 2.11 -5.79 3.08
C LEU A 26 1.43 -6.83 3.97
N VAL A 27 0.69 -6.37 4.97
CA VAL A 27 -0.14 -7.24 5.82
C VAL A 27 -1.60 -6.83 5.65
N TYR A 28 -2.42 -7.76 5.18
CA TYR A 28 -3.88 -7.64 5.21
C TYR A 28 -4.44 -8.58 6.29
N ARG A 29 -4.97 -8.01 7.38
CA ARG A 29 -5.51 -8.77 8.50
C ARG A 29 -6.62 -8.00 9.21
N GLY A 30 -7.78 -8.65 9.38
CA GLY A 30 -8.90 -8.09 10.14
C GLY A 30 -9.48 -6.80 9.54
N GLY A 31 -9.66 -6.76 8.22
CA GLY A 31 -10.21 -5.58 7.52
C GLY A 31 -9.26 -4.38 7.44
N ARG A 32 -7.94 -4.60 7.61
CA ARG A 32 -6.94 -3.54 7.61
C ARG A 32 -5.70 -3.96 6.83
N ALA A 33 -5.29 -3.12 5.89
CA ALA A 33 -4.03 -3.22 5.16
C ALA A 33 -2.95 -2.38 5.86
N THR A 34 -1.72 -2.88 5.92
CA THR A 34 -0.56 -2.16 6.47
C THR A 34 0.64 -2.40 5.57
N VAL A 35 1.31 -1.35 5.14
CA VAL A 35 2.55 -1.38 4.36
C VAL A 35 3.67 -0.75 5.18
N GLY A 36 4.81 -1.43 5.29
CA GLY A 36 5.95 -0.93 6.04
C GLY A 36 7.21 -1.79 5.92
N PRO A 37 8.33 -1.30 6.47
CA PRO A 37 8.56 0.10 6.83
C PRO A 37 8.75 0.99 5.58
N LEU A 38 8.33 2.25 5.66
CA LEU A 38 8.41 3.26 4.60
C LEU A 38 8.76 4.62 5.20
N VAL A 39 9.77 5.32 4.67
CA VAL A 39 10.01 6.72 5.03
C VAL A 39 9.29 7.60 4.02
N LEU A 40 8.29 8.35 4.48
CA LEU A 40 7.56 9.33 3.66
C LEU A 40 7.89 10.77 4.10
N GLY A 41 8.28 11.59 3.14
CA GLY A 41 8.48 13.04 3.29
C GLY A 41 7.16 13.82 3.23
N SER A 42 7.21 15.13 3.51
CA SER A 42 6.01 15.98 3.55
C SER A 42 5.28 16.09 2.20
N ALA A 43 6.01 16.05 1.07
CA ALA A 43 5.43 16.05 -0.27
C ALA A 43 4.67 14.75 -0.55
N GLU A 44 5.32 13.60 -0.30
CA GLU A 44 4.72 12.26 -0.46
C GLU A 44 3.51 12.08 0.47
N LEU A 45 3.56 12.60 1.70
CA LEU A 45 2.42 12.56 2.62
C LEU A 45 1.24 13.41 2.14
N ARG A 46 1.51 14.55 1.49
CA ARG A 46 0.47 15.36 0.86
C ARG A 46 -0.15 14.60 -0.31
N ALA A 47 0.68 14.12 -1.23
CA ALA A 47 0.22 13.36 -2.38
C ALA A 47 -0.60 12.13 -1.98
N LEU A 48 -0.15 11.38 -0.96
CA LEU A 48 -0.87 10.22 -0.43
C LEU A 48 -2.25 10.59 0.10
N ARG A 49 -2.38 11.73 0.80
CA ARG A 49 -3.67 12.21 1.29
C ARG A 49 -4.60 12.63 0.15
N ASP A 50 -4.04 13.15 -0.94
CA ASP A 50 -4.82 13.59 -2.10
C ASP A 50 -5.37 12.40 -2.90
N VAL A 51 -4.65 11.28 -2.95
CA VAL A 51 -5.08 10.05 -3.66
C VAL A 51 -5.82 9.04 -2.77
N SER A 52 -5.60 9.07 -1.45
CA SER A 52 -6.21 8.16 -0.48
C SER A 52 -6.39 8.85 0.88
N ASP A 53 -7.51 9.56 1.02
CA ASP A 53 -7.87 10.35 2.21
C ASP A 53 -8.00 9.54 3.52
N THR A 54 -8.28 8.24 3.42
CA THR A 54 -8.42 7.32 4.56
C THR A 54 -7.11 6.61 4.95
N ALA A 55 -6.01 6.82 4.21
CA ALA A 55 -4.71 6.25 4.55
C ALA A 55 -4.09 6.99 5.73
N VAL A 56 -3.61 6.24 6.72
CA VAL A 56 -2.99 6.77 7.93
C VAL A 56 -1.52 6.37 7.97
N TYR A 57 -0.63 7.36 7.96
CA TYR A 57 0.80 7.16 8.19
C TYR A 57 1.16 7.28 9.67
N THR A 58 1.76 6.23 10.22
CA THR A 58 2.26 6.20 11.60
C THR A 58 3.78 6.33 11.58
N SER A 59 4.30 7.54 11.80
CA SER A 59 5.73 7.85 11.72
C SER A 59 6.60 7.02 12.67
N ALA A 60 6.12 6.77 13.89
CA ALA A 60 6.84 5.96 14.89
C ALA A 60 7.11 4.52 14.43
N LYS A 61 6.22 3.97 13.60
CA LYS A 61 6.36 2.62 13.01
C LYS A 61 6.85 2.63 11.57
N ARG A 62 6.84 3.80 10.92
CA ARG A 62 7.08 3.96 9.48
C ARG A 62 6.11 3.13 8.65
N GLU A 63 4.84 3.11 9.03
CA GLU A 63 3.80 2.30 8.39
C GLU A 63 2.70 3.18 7.82
N VAL A 64 2.18 2.81 6.65
CA VAL A 64 0.91 3.33 6.13
C VAL A 64 -0.14 2.23 6.32
N SER A 65 -1.32 2.60 6.82
CA SER A 65 -2.43 1.66 6.95
C SER A 65 -3.76 2.25 6.51
N GLN A 66 -4.66 1.37 6.05
CA GLN A 66 -6.00 1.75 5.60
C GLN A 66 -6.99 0.63 5.94
N ARG A 67 -8.23 0.98 6.27
CA ARG A 67 -9.31 -0.01 6.36
C ARG A 67 -9.70 -0.44 4.95
N THR A 68 -9.94 -1.73 4.77
CA THR A 68 -10.38 -2.29 3.51
C THR A 68 -11.08 -3.62 3.74
N GLU A 69 -12.06 -3.93 2.90
CA GLU A 69 -12.90 -5.12 3.02
C GLU A 69 -12.36 -6.34 2.26
N ALA A 70 -11.41 -6.13 1.35
CA ALA A 70 -10.91 -7.17 0.45
C ALA A 70 -9.42 -7.00 0.10
N LEU A 71 -8.82 -8.04 -0.48
CA LEU A 71 -7.42 -8.04 -0.87
C LEU A 71 -7.13 -6.94 -1.90
N GLU A 72 -8.08 -6.69 -2.80
CA GLU A 72 -8.00 -5.69 -3.86
C GLU A 72 -7.75 -4.30 -3.28
N GLY A 73 -8.42 -3.94 -2.18
CA GLY A 73 -8.16 -2.66 -1.52
C GLY A 73 -6.85 -2.63 -0.73
N ALA A 74 -6.36 -3.78 -0.27
CA ALA A 74 -5.01 -3.87 0.31
C ALA A 74 -3.92 -3.65 -0.75
N ILE A 75 -4.13 -4.15 -1.97
CA ILE A 75 -3.27 -3.88 -3.12
C ILE A 75 -3.43 -2.41 -3.56
N GLY A 76 -4.65 -1.88 -3.56
CA GLY A 76 -4.93 -0.48 -3.86
C GLY A 76 -4.19 0.50 -2.93
N LEU A 77 -4.00 0.15 -1.66
CA LEU A 77 -3.14 0.94 -0.76
C LEU A 77 -1.68 0.99 -1.25
N VAL A 78 -1.14 -0.12 -1.77
CA VAL A 78 0.22 -0.15 -2.33
C VAL A 78 0.29 0.75 -3.56
N ASP A 79 -0.73 0.72 -4.41
CA ASP A 79 -0.83 1.58 -5.60
C ASP A 79 -0.86 3.07 -5.24
N ALA A 80 -1.67 3.45 -4.26
CA ALA A 80 -1.73 4.83 -3.78
C ALA A 80 -0.37 5.34 -3.27
N ILE A 81 0.41 4.48 -2.60
CA ILE A 81 1.75 4.84 -2.12
C ILE A 81 2.73 4.99 -3.30
N VAL A 82 2.64 4.13 -4.32
CA VAL A 82 3.46 4.24 -5.54
C VAL A 82 3.12 5.53 -6.30
N GLU A 83 1.84 5.87 -6.42
CA GLU A 83 1.39 7.11 -7.07
C GLU A 83 1.89 8.33 -6.30
N ALA A 84 1.73 8.36 -4.98
CA ALA A 84 2.21 9.44 -4.13
C ALA A 84 3.73 9.68 -4.23
N ARG A 85 4.51 8.61 -4.41
CA ARG A 85 5.97 8.66 -4.65
C ARG A 85 6.34 9.22 -6.02
N GLN A 86 5.52 9.00 -7.03
CA GLN A 86 5.78 9.46 -8.40
C GLN A 86 5.35 10.91 -8.63
N ALA A 87 4.37 11.38 -7.85
CA ALA A 87 3.87 12.75 -7.92
C ALA A 87 4.71 13.78 -7.14
N ALA A 88 5.63 13.31 -6.28
CA ALA A 88 6.50 14.13 -5.42
C ALA A 88 7.91 14.27 -6.01
#